data_AF-A0AAN4HN71-F1
#
_entry.id   AF-A0AAN4HN71-F1
#
_cell.length_a   1.000
_cell.length_b   1.000
_cell.length_c   1.000
_cell.angle_alpha   90.00
_cell.angle_beta   90.00
_cell.angle_gamma   90.00
#
_symmetry.space_group_name_H-M   'P 1'
#
loop_
_entity.id
_entity.type
_entity.pdbx_description
1 polymer ?
#
loop_
_entity_poly.entity_id
_entity_poly.type
_entity_poly.pdbx_seq_one_letter_code
_entity_poly.pdbx_strand_id
1 'polypeptide(L)'
;MSGLNLTKIVAAYETGVGSVLGHLVGILALGTILGKMMSDSGAGMQVADFFIRFFGVKKLPWAMLFAGFVIGIPVFFEVGIVILLPLVISIRKTTKQNILLIALPVIAGLSIVHGLVPPHPGAMTAIGIYNANLGKVLLYSLIIALPTAIIAGPIFAKWVHKRVIPENEPELVRVTTVSTDLPSRKVSFFIILLPVVLMILSVVAPYISLPKKLTEFFVFIGSPVIALLISCFAAFYLLGIKQGINKKMIKKLTDESLLPVGSIILIIGAGGGFKQILIESGVGTAIAQMAEHISLSPIVLAFMVAGLIRIATGSATVALTTAAGIVSPVIQHMSGVNLELLVIATGAGSLMFSHVNDAGFWLVKEYLGLTVKETFKTWTVLETLLSFIAFGFALLLNMFL
;
A
#
# COMPACT_ATOMS: atom_id res chain seq x y z
N MET A 1 -20.78 12.11 22.44
CA MET A 1 -20.51 10.76 22.99
C MET A 1 -20.82 9.75 21.90
N SER A 2 -19.99 8.73 21.69
CA SER A 2 -20.01 7.81 20.54
C SER A 2 -21.28 6.96 20.35
N GLY A 3 -22.35 7.18 21.12
CA GLY A 3 -23.57 6.35 21.09
C GLY A 3 -23.37 4.91 21.60
N LEU A 4 -22.13 4.51 21.88
CA LEU A 4 -21.77 3.17 22.33
C LEU A 4 -21.91 3.02 23.84
N ASN A 5 -22.39 1.85 24.27
CA ASN A 5 -22.33 1.44 25.66
C ASN A 5 -20.86 1.36 26.10
N LEU A 6 -20.53 1.88 27.30
CA LEU A 6 -19.19 1.90 27.87
C LEU A 6 -18.48 0.53 27.81
N THR A 7 -19.22 -0.58 27.99
CA THR A 7 -18.66 -1.94 27.90
C THR A 7 -18.32 -2.38 26.48
N LYS A 8 -19.01 -1.84 25.46
CA LYS A 8 -18.71 -2.12 24.05
C LYS A 8 -17.50 -1.36 23.55
N ILE A 9 -17.19 -0.19 24.13
CA ILE A 9 -16.05 0.63 23.69
C ILE A 9 -14.72 -0.13 23.83
N VAL A 10 -14.51 -0.82 24.95
CA VAL A 10 -13.28 -1.59 25.18
C VAL A 10 -13.18 -2.76 24.21
N ALA A 11 -14.25 -3.55 24.07
CA ALA A 11 -14.29 -4.68 23.14
C ALA A 11 -14.10 -4.26 21.67
N ALA A 12 -14.72 -3.15 21.26
CA ALA A 12 -14.53 -2.55 19.94
C ALA A 12 -13.07 -2.15 19.73
N TYR A 13 -12.46 -1.47 20.71
CA TYR A 13 -11.07 -1.07 20.63
C TYR A 13 -10.13 -2.26 20.48
N GLU A 14 -10.26 -3.29 21.33
CA GLU A 14 -9.42 -4.50 21.29
C GLU A 14 -9.60 -5.26 19.96
N THR A 15 -10.83 -5.37 19.46
CA THR A 15 -11.13 -5.98 18.16
C THR A 15 -10.46 -5.20 17.02
N GLY A 16 -10.52 -3.87 17.08
CA GLY A 16 -9.88 -2.98 16.11
C GLY A 16 -8.36 -3.14 16.10
N VAL A 17 -7.73 -3.13 17.28
CA VAL A 17 -6.29 -3.37 17.43
C VAL A 17 -5.91 -4.74 16.86
N GLY A 18 -6.61 -5.81 17.28
CA GLY A 18 -6.31 -7.17 16.86
C GLY A 18 -6.48 -7.40 15.36
N SER A 19 -7.53 -6.85 14.75
CA SER A 19 -7.79 -7.00 13.32
C SER A 19 -6.72 -6.34 12.44
N VAL A 20 -6.23 -5.16 12.84
CA VAL A 20 -5.18 -4.44 12.10
C VAL A 20 -3.82 -5.08 12.34
N LEU A 21 -3.47 -5.36 13.59
CA LEU A 21 -2.15 -5.91 13.93
C LEU A 21 -1.97 -7.37 13.50
N GLY A 22 -3.03 -8.17 13.50
CA GLY A 22 -2.97 -9.60 13.14
C GLY A 22 -2.42 -9.86 11.73
N HIS A 23 -2.74 -8.99 10.77
CA HIS A 23 -2.18 -9.08 9.42
C HIS A 23 -0.83 -8.36 9.30
N LEU A 24 -0.69 -7.17 9.91
CA LEU A 24 0.42 -6.27 9.63
C LEU A 24 1.70 -6.58 10.41
N VAL A 25 1.62 -7.04 11.66
CA VAL A 25 2.81 -7.17 12.53
C VAL A 25 3.86 -8.09 11.92
N GLY A 26 3.46 -9.26 11.42
CA GLY A 26 4.38 -10.20 10.78
C GLY A 26 5.03 -9.64 9.53
N ILE A 27 4.24 -8.92 8.72
CA ILE A 27 4.71 -8.28 7.48
C ILE A 27 5.74 -7.19 7.79
N LEU A 28 5.43 -6.29 8.73
CA LEU A 28 6.32 -5.20 9.11
C LEU A 28 7.61 -5.72 9.74
N ALA A 29 7.51 -6.70 10.64
CA ALA A 29 8.69 -7.31 11.25
C ALA A 29 9.59 -8.00 10.21
N LEU A 30 9.04 -8.93 9.42
CA LEU A 30 9.80 -9.68 8.43
C LEU A 30 10.36 -8.77 7.33
N GLY A 31 9.55 -7.85 6.83
CA GLY A 31 9.99 -6.95 5.79
C GLY A 31 11.03 -5.94 6.28
N THR A 32 10.99 -5.52 7.56
CA THR A 32 12.05 -4.67 8.12
C THR A 32 13.36 -5.44 8.31
N ILE A 33 13.28 -6.71 8.74
CA ILE A 33 14.45 -7.62 8.78
C ILE A 33 15.06 -7.78 7.38
N LEU A 34 14.22 -8.05 6.37
CA LEU A 34 14.64 -8.17 4.99
C LEU A 34 15.30 -6.88 4.51
N GLY A 35 14.68 -5.72 4.77
CA GLY A 35 15.20 -4.40 4.43
C GLY A 35 16.54 -4.08 5.09
N LYS A 36 16.70 -4.44 6.38
CA LYS A 36 17.96 -4.28 7.11
C LYS A 36 19.07 -5.16 6.53
N MET A 37 18.79 -6.43 6.28
CA MET A 37 19.75 -7.34 5.63
C MET A 37 20.17 -6.83 4.25
N MET A 38 19.23 -6.28 3.49
CA MET A 38 19.49 -5.70 2.17
C MET A 38 20.34 -4.44 2.19
N SER A 39 20.08 -3.57 3.15
CA SER A 39 20.84 -2.34 3.38
C SER A 39 22.28 -2.65 3.77
N ASP A 40 22.46 -3.46 4.81
CA ASP A 40 23.76 -3.60 5.47
C ASP A 40 24.71 -4.54 4.73
N SER A 41 24.16 -5.46 3.92
CA SER A 41 24.93 -6.23 2.94
C SER A 41 25.31 -5.43 1.69
N GLY A 42 24.78 -4.21 1.50
CA GLY A 42 25.00 -3.43 0.27
C GLY A 42 24.21 -3.93 -0.95
N ALA A 43 23.31 -4.91 -0.79
CA ALA A 43 22.42 -5.35 -1.86
C ALA A 43 21.50 -4.22 -2.36
N GLY A 44 21.00 -3.37 -1.47
CA GLY A 44 20.21 -2.19 -1.85
C GLY A 44 20.97 -1.23 -2.77
N MET A 45 22.27 -1.05 -2.53
CA MET A 45 23.13 -0.20 -3.37
C MET A 45 23.34 -0.79 -4.76
N GLN A 46 23.46 -2.11 -4.89
CA GLN A 46 23.58 -2.77 -6.21
C GLN A 46 22.34 -2.55 -7.07
N VAL A 47 21.15 -2.60 -6.46
CA VAL A 47 19.89 -2.33 -7.16
C VAL A 47 19.75 -0.84 -7.48
N ALA A 48 20.12 0.04 -6.55
CA ALA A 48 20.14 1.48 -6.81
C ALA A 48 21.10 1.87 -7.95
N ASP A 49 22.32 1.32 -7.98
CA ASP A 49 23.32 1.54 -9.04
C ASP A 49 22.77 1.07 -10.40
N PHE A 50 22.09 -0.07 -10.45
CA PHE A 50 21.41 -0.51 -11.67
C PHE A 50 20.36 0.51 -12.14
N PHE A 51 19.48 0.98 -11.25
CA PHE A 51 18.44 1.96 -11.61
C PHE A 51 19.06 3.26 -12.13
N ILE A 52 20.11 3.74 -11.46
CA ILE A 52 20.80 4.97 -11.85
C ILE A 52 21.50 4.81 -13.19
N ARG A 53 22.19 3.70 -13.45
CA ARG A 53 22.87 3.45 -14.73
C ARG A 53 21.90 3.25 -15.90
N PHE A 54 20.79 2.54 -15.66
CA PHE A 54 19.85 2.19 -16.72
C PHE A 54 18.90 3.35 -17.07
N PHE A 55 18.30 3.99 -16.07
CA PHE A 55 17.32 5.06 -16.30
C PHE A 55 17.95 6.45 -16.29
N GLY A 56 19.03 6.65 -15.54
CA GLY A 56 19.61 7.95 -15.26
C GLY A 56 18.88 8.69 -14.14
N VAL A 57 19.61 9.55 -13.42
CA VAL A 57 19.11 10.30 -12.25
C VAL A 57 17.85 11.12 -12.56
N LYS A 58 17.75 11.70 -13.76
CA LYS A 58 16.60 12.53 -14.17
C LYS A 58 15.30 11.73 -14.34
N LYS A 59 15.39 10.44 -14.68
CA LYS A 59 14.22 9.58 -14.91
C LYS A 59 13.87 8.71 -13.70
N LEU A 60 14.60 8.83 -12.59
CA LEU A 60 14.32 8.07 -11.38
C LEU A 60 12.86 8.16 -10.91
N PRO A 61 12.20 9.35 -10.85
CA PRO A 61 10.80 9.41 -10.42
C PRO A 61 9.88 8.52 -11.26
N TRP A 62 10.13 8.43 -12.57
CA TRP A 62 9.36 7.58 -13.49
C TRP A 62 9.68 6.09 -13.31
N ALA A 63 10.95 5.75 -13.13
CA ALA A 63 11.36 4.38 -12.85
C ALA A 63 10.78 3.88 -11.52
N MET A 64 10.74 4.75 -10.51
CA MET A 64 10.16 4.46 -9.21
C MET A 64 8.64 4.30 -9.27
N LEU A 65 7.94 5.13 -10.05
CA LEU A 65 6.52 4.92 -10.34
C LEU A 65 6.27 3.55 -10.96
N PHE A 66 7.03 3.22 -12.01
CA PHE A 66 6.90 1.94 -12.69
C PHE A 66 7.13 0.75 -11.74
N ALA A 67 8.19 0.82 -10.92
CA ALA A 67 8.46 -0.20 -9.91
C ALA A 67 7.30 -0.34 -8.91
N GLY A 68 6.82 0.78 -8.36
CA GLY A 68 5.68 0.79 -7.43
C GLY A 68 4.40 0.25 -8.05
N PHE A 69 4.07 0.64 -9.28
CA PHE A 69 2.87 0.20 -9.98
C PHE A 69 2.89 -1.30 -10.29
N VAL A 70 4.00 -1.81 -10.84
CA VAL A 70 4.13 -3.23 -11.20
C VAL A 70 4.15 -4.12 -9.97
N ILE A 71 4.92 -3.74 -8.94
CA ILE A 71 4.99 -4.51 -7.69
C ILE A 71 3.67 -4.40 -6.93
N GLY A 72 2.97 -3.28 -7.03
CA GLY A 72 1.67 -3.09 -6.38
C GLY A 72 0.61 -4.06 -6.86
N ILE A 73 0.61 -4.51 -8.12
CA ILE A 73 -0.47 -5.38 -8.66
C ILE A 73 -0.64 -6.67 -7.83
N PRO A 74 0.42 -7.43 -7.53
CA PRO A 74 0.32 -8.65 -6.72
C PRO A 74 0.53 -8.43 -5.22
N VAL A 75 0.87 -7.22 -4.76
CA VAL A 75 1.35 -6.96 -3.39
C VAL A 75 0.52 -5.89 -2.70
N PHE A 76 0.10 -6.16 -1.46
CA PHE A 76 -0.54 -5.15 -0.60
C PHE A 76 0.33 -3.91 -0.43
N PHE A 77 -0.31 -2.75 -0.26
CA PHE A 77 0.36 -1.47 -0.12
C PHE A 77 1.46 -1.47 0.94
N GLU A 78 1.17 -1.99 2.13
CA GLU A 78 2.09 -2.01 3.27
C GLU A 78 3.30 -2.90 2.96
N VAL A 79 3.08 -4.07 2.38
CA VAL A 79 4.14 -5.00 1.98
C VAL A 79 5.00 -4.37 0.87
N GLY A 80 4.37 -3.73 -0.11
CA GLY A 80 5.04 -3.10 -1.24
C GLY A 80 5.97 -1.96 -0.80
N ILE A 81 5.53 -1.12 0.14
CA ILE A 81 6.38 -0.08 0.73
C ILE A 81 7.60 -0.70 1.40
N VAL A 82 7.41 -1.75 2.20
CA VAL A 82 8.52 -2.37 2.94
C VAL A 82 9.55 -2.97 2.00
N ILE A 83 9.12 -3.60 0.91
CA ILE A 83 10.02 -4.17 -0.12
C ILE A 83 10.78 -3.07 -0.87
N LEU A 84 10.14 -1.95 -1.18
CA LEU A 84 10.71 -0.88 -1.99
C LEU A 84 11.49 0.18 -1.20
N LEU A 85 11.30 0.25 0.12
CA LEU A 85 11.96 1.22 0.97
C LEU A 85 13.50 1.14 0.92
N PRO A 86 14.15 -0.05 1.01
CA PRO A 86 15.60 -0.14 0.91
C PRO A 86 16.13 0.43 -0.40
N LEU A 87 15.39 0.26 -1.50
CA LEU A 87 15.72 0.83 -2.80
C LEU A 87 15.61 2.36 -2.78
N VAL A 88 14.51 2.90 -2.24
CA VAL A 88 14.30 4.35 -2.09
C VAL A 88 15.44 4.99 -1.28
N ILE A 89 15.80 4.40 -0.14
CA ILE A 89 16.87 4.90 0.74
C ILE A 89 18.23 4.79 0.06
N SER A 90 18.52 3.68 -0.62
CA SER A 90 19.77 3.50 -1.35
C SER A 90 19.94 4.53 -2.47
N ILE A 91 18.89 4.77 -3.27
CA ILE A 91 18.90 5.79 -4.33
C ILE A 91 19.06 7.19 -3.73
N ARG A 92 18.37 7.52 -2.62
CA ARG A 92 18.55 8.80 -1.93
C ARG A 92 20.01 9.01 -1.52
N LYS A 93 20.65 8.00 -0.91
CA LYS A 93 22.06 8.09 -0.48
C LYS A 93 23.01 8.30 -1.65
N THR A 94 22.81 7.59 -2.76
CA THR A 94 23.68 7.71 -3.94
C THR A 94 23.48 9.04 -4.68
N THR A 95 22.23 9.49 -4.84
CA THR A 95 21.91 10.68 -5.65
C THR A 95 21.90 11.98 -4.85
N LYS A 96 21.80 11.90 -3.53
CA LYS A 96 21.59 13.03 -2.59
C LYS A 96 20.34 13.88 -2.91
N GLN A 97 19.40 13.34 -3.68
CA GLN A 97 18.15 14.02 -3.98
C GLN A 97 17.20 13.98 -2.78
N ASN A 98 16.24 14.91 -2.74
CA ASN A 98 15.15 14.87 -1.77
C ASN A 98 14.41 13.52 -1.88
N ILE A 99 14.28 12.80 -0.76
CA ILE A 99 13.65 11.48 -0.71
C ILE A 99 12.23 11.48 -1.26
N LEU A 100 11.49 12.59 -1.12
CA LEU A 100 10.11 12.72 -1.62
C LEU A 100 10.05 12.60 -3.15
N LEU A 101 11.11 13.02 -3.85
CA LEU A 101 11.19 12.92 -5.31
C LEU A 101 11.29 11.47 -5.79
N ILE A 102 11.75 10.57 -4.92
CA ILE A 102 11.97 9.14 -5.19
C ILE A 102 10.82 8.31 -4.61
N ALA A 103 10.39 8.60 -3.38
CA ALA A 103 9.42 7.82 -2.62
C ALA A 103 7.98 8.04 -3.07
N LEU A 104 7.55 9.30 -3.27
CA LEU A 104 6.14 9.59 -3.61
C LEU A 104 5.68 8.93 -4.92
N PRO A 105 6.52 8.84 -5.99
CA PRO A 105 6.16 8.07 -7.16
C PRO A 105 5.92 6.58 -6.88
N VAL A 106 6.74 5.95 -6.03
CA VAL A 106 6.52 4.56 -5.60
C VAL A 106 5.17 4.42 -4.90
N ILE A 107 4.96 5.29 -3.92
CA ILE A 107 3.78 5.30 -3.06
C ILE A 107 2.52 5.52 -3.88
N ALA A 108 2.55 6.44 -4.86
CA ALA A 108 1.45 6.67 -5.79
C ALA A 108 1.10 5.42 -6.61
N GLY A 109 2.12 4.72 -7.13
CA GLY A 109 1.93 3.49 -7.89
C GLY A 109 1.34 2.36 -7.04
N LEU A 110 1.83 2.19 -5.80
CA LEU A 110 1.30 1.19 -4.87
C LEU A 110 -0.15 1.50 -4.47
N SER A 111 -0.44 2.75 -4.11
CA SER A 111 -1.74 3.16 -3.57
C SER A 111 -2.86 3.09 -4.62
N ILE A 112 -2.62 3.60 -5.83
CA ILE A 112 -3.65 3.58 -6.88
C ILE A 112 -4.03 2.15 -7.28
N VAL A 113 -3.03 1.27 -7.33
CA VAL A 113 -3.24 -0.14 -7.67
C VAL A 113 -3.98 -0.84 -6.55
N HIS A 114 -3.64 -0.56 -5.29
CA HIS A 114 -4.35 -1.07 -4.12
C HIS A 114 -5.85 -0.68 -4.11
N GLY A 115 -6.16 0.57 -4.47
CA GLY A 115 -7.54 1.08 -4.42
C GLY A 115 -8.41 0.69 -5.61
N LEU A 116 -7.83 0.47 -6.80
CA LEU A 116 -8.61 0.35 -8.04
C LEU A 116 -8.45 -0.98 -8.78
N VAL A 117 -7.29 -1.63 -8.68
CA VAL A 117 -6.89 -2.66 -9.65
C VAL A 117 -7.05 -4.06 -9.03
N PRO A 118 -7.90 -4.94 -9.61
CA PRO A 118 -7.94 -6.35 -9.24
C PRO A 118 -6.57 -7.02 -9.43
N PRO A 119 -6.18 -7.96 -8.56
CA PRO A 119 -7.01 -8.79 -7.69
C PRO A 119 -7.08 -8.32 -6.22
N HIS A 120 -6.83 -7.04 -5.92
CA HIS A 120 -6.84 -6.56 -4.54
C HIS A 120 -8.16 -6.90 -3.82
N PRO A 121 -8.11 -7.40 -2.56
CA PRO A 121 -9.31 -7.92 -1.89
C PRO A 121 -10.47 -6.92 -1.82
N GLY A 122 -10.18 -5.63 -1.59
CA GLY A 122 -11.19 -4.58 -1.57
C GLY A 122 -11.90 -4.43 -2.92
N ALA A 123 -11.11 -4.34 -4.00
CA ALA A 123 -11.65 -4.26 -5.37
C ALA A 123 -12.42 -5.53 -5.74
N MET A 124 -11.87 -6.72 -5.45
CA MET A 124 -12.54 -8.00 -5.72
C MET A 124 -13.87 -8.13 -4.96
N THR A 125 -13.92 -7.67 -3.72
CA THR A 125 -15.14 -7.69 -2.92
C THR A 125 -16.19 -6.73 -3.48
N ALA A 126 -15.79 -5.51 -3.86
CA ALA A 126 -16.69 -4.54 -4.50
C ALA A 126 -17.24 -5.06 -5.84
N ILE A 127 -16.40 -5.72 -6.66
CA ILE A 127 -16.83 -6.38 -7.89
C ILE A 127 -17.92 -7.41 -7.62
N GLY A 128 -17.74 -8.24 -6.59
CA GLY A 128 -18.73 -9.23 -6.19
C GLY A 128 -20.04 -8.61 -5.68
N ILE A 129 -19.95 -7.55 -4.87
CA ILE A 129 -21.12 -6.86 -4.30
C ILE A 129 -21.95 -6.14 -5.37
N TYR A 130 -21.31 -5.51 -6.35
CA TYR A 130 -21.99 -4.84 -7.46
C TYR A 130 -22.31 -5.77 -8.62
N ASN A 131 -21.85 -7.03 -8.59
CA ASN A 131 -21.96 -7.99 -9.70
C ASN A 131 -21.35 -7.46 -11.02
N ALA A 132 -20.23 -6.74 -10.92
CA ALA A 132 -19.55 -6.13 -12.06
C ALA A 132 -18.68 -7.15 -12.82
N ASN A 133 -18.39 -6.89 -14.09
CA ASN A 133 -17.50 -7.76 -14.86
C ASN A 133 -16.02 -7.54 -14.48
N LEU A 134 -15.38 -8.55 -13.92
CA LEU A 134 -13.96 -8.50 -13.51
C LEU A 134 -13.01 -8.06 -14.64
N GLY A 135 -13.17 -8.61 -15.84
CA GLY A 135 -12.29 -8.31 -16.97
C GLY A 135 -12.38 -6.85 -17.43
N LYS A 136 -13.60 -6.30 -17.47
CA LYS A 136 -13.82 -4.89 -17.78
C LYS A 136 -13.34 -3.97 -16.66
N VAL A 137 -13.56 -4.31 -15.38
CA VAL A 137 -13.01 -3.54 -14.25
C VAL A 137 -11.48 -3.52 -14.30
N LEU A 138 -10.84 -4.65 -14.58
CA LEU A 138 -9.38 -4.70 -14.76
C LEU A 138 -8.92 -3.79 -15.91
N LEU A 139 -9.59 -3.84 -17.06
CA LEU A 139 -9.25 -2.99 -18.21
C LEU A 139 -9.41 -1.50 -17.88
N TYR A 140 -10.58 -1.10 -17.38
CA TYR A 140 -10.88 0.30 -17.08
C TYR A 140 -10.00 0.82 -15.94
N SER A 141 -9.73 0.01 -14.91
CA SER A 141 -8.85 0.39 -13.80
C SER A 141 -7.43 0.62 -14.27
N LEU A 142 -6.87 -0.18 -15.19
CA LEU A 142 -5.53 0.08 -15.74
C LEU A 142 -5.49 1.36 -16.58
N ILE A 143 -6.52 1.61 -17.39
CA ILE A 143 -6.65 2.84 -18.19
C ILE A 143 -6.70 4.09 -17.30
N ILE A 144 -7.39 4.01 -16.15
CA ILE A 144 -7.58 5.13 -15.22
C ILE A 144 -6.38 5.26 -14.25
N ALA A 145 -5.88 4.14 -13.73
CA ALA A 145 -4.85 4.12 -12.71
C ALA A 145 -3.52 4.66 -13.24
N LEU A 146 -3.12 4.30 -14.47
CA LEU A 146 -1.84 4.73 -15.03
C LEU A 146 -1.70 6.26 -15.15
N PRO A 147 -2.61 7.01 -15.82
CA PRO A 147 -2.53 8.46 -15.88
C PRO A 147 -2.68 9.10 -14.50
N THR A 148 -3.52 8.54 -13.63
CA THR A 148 -3.67 9.01 -12.24
C THR A 148 -2.35 8.92 -11.47
N ALA A 149 -1.66 7.77 -11.56
CA ALA A 149 -0.39 7.52 -10.91
C ALA A 149 0.73 8.44 -11.44
N ILE A 150 0.70 8.76 -12.74
CA ILE A 150 1.65 9.69 -13.35
C ILE A 150 1.49 11.11 -12.79
N ILE A 151 0.24 11.58 -12.66
CA ILE A 151 -0.06 12.93 -12.18
C ILE A 151 0.22 13.05 -10.68
N ALA A 152 -0.32 12.15 -9.86
CA ALA A 152 -0.14 12.19 -8.41
C ALA A 152 1.23 11.66 -7.93
N GLY A 153 1.96 10.93 -8.76
CA GLY A 153 3.29 10.41 -8.47
C GLY A 153 4.39 11.36 -8.96
N PRO A 154 5.07 11.09 -10.09
CA PRO A 154 6.20 11.89 -10.57
C PRO A 154 5.94 13.39 -10.72
N ILE A 155 4.75 13.80 -11.21
CA ILE A 155 4.45 15.22 -11.45
C ILE A 155 4.26 15.95 -10.12
N PHE A 156 3.41 15.41 -9.23
CA PHE A 156 3.26 15.96 -7.88
C PHE A 156 4.57 15.90 -7.07
N ALA A 157 5.34 14.82 -7.17
CA ALA A 157 6.64 14.68 -6.51
C ALA A 157 7.61 15.80 -6.93
N LYS A 158 7.67 16.13 -8.24
CA LYS A 158 8.44 17.26 -8.79
C LYS A 158 7.97 18.64 -8.29
N TRP A 159 6.72 18.76 -7.86
CA TRP A 159 6.17 19.99 -7.29
C TRP A 159 6.43 20.10 -5.79
N VAL A 160 6.18 19.02 -5.03
CA VAL A 160 6.25 19.04 -3.56
C VAL A 160 7.67 18.96 -3.03
N HIS A 161 8.61 18.29 -3.72
CA HIS A 161 9.99 18.16 -3.24
C HIS A 161 10.74 19.50 -3.15
N LYS A 162 10.24 20.56 -3.80
CA LYS A 162 10.77 21.93 -3.71
C LYS A 162 10.19 22.73 -2.53
N ARG A 163 9.10 22.23 -1.93
CA ARG A 163 8.31 22.91 -0.89
C ARG A 163 8.40 22.24 0.47
N VAL A 164 8.68 20.93 0.48
CA VAL A 164 8.84 20.13 1.68
C VAL A 164 10.20 19.45 1.62
N ILE A 165 11.05 19.75 2.59
CA ILE A 165 12.34 19.10 2.80
C ILE A 165 12.22 18.41 4.15
N PRO A 166 12.20 17.06 4.19
CA PRO A 166 12.05 16.32 5.44
C PRO A 166 13.06 16.75 6.50
N GLU A 167 12.55 17.08 7.68
CA GLU A 167 13.38 17.50 8.83
C GLU A 167 14.25 16.36 9.38
N ASN A 168 13.74 15.11 9.37
CA ASN A 168 14.45 13.95 9.90
C ASN A 168 14.96 13.03 8.78
N GLU A 169 15.88 12.14 9.16
CA GLU A 169 16.31 11.03 8.31
C GLU A 169 15.46 9.77 8.59
N PRO A 170 15.21 8.92 7.58
CA PRO A 170 14.61 7.60 7.77
C PRO A 170 15.39 6.76 8.79
N GLU A 171 14.78 6.48 9.95
CA GLU A 171 15.47 5.72 11.01
C GLU A 171 15.43 4.21 10.80
N LEU A 172 14.43 3.71 10.07
CA LEU A 172 14.14 2.27 9.90
C LEU A 172 15.24 1.51 9.15
N VAL A 173 16.05 2.19 8.35
CA VAL A 173 17.16 1.58 7.60
C VAL A 173 18.39 2.49 7.65
N ARG A 174 19.11 2.44 8.78
CA ARG A 174 20.47 2.99 8.85
C ARG A 174 21.42 2.08 8.07
N VAL A 175 21.77 2.49 6.85
CA VAL A 175 22.83 1.82 6.07
C VAL A 175 24.17 2.07 6.75
N THR A 176 24.63 1.07 7.49
CA THR A 176 26.03 0.94 7.90
C THR A 176 26.56 -0.23 7.09
N THR A 177 27.31 0.03 6.03
CA THR A 177 27.90 -1.06 5.25
C THR A 177 28.85 -1.84 6.14
N VAL A 178 28.45 -3.05 6.53
CA VAL A 178 29.26 -3.95 7.35
C VAL A 178 30.15 -4.82 6.45
N SER A 179 29.71 -5.07 5.22
CA SER A 179 30.44 -5.91 4.25
C SER A 179 31.43 -5.08 3.42
N THR A 180 32.66 -5.59 3.30
CA THR A 180 33.68 -5.11 2.35
C THR A 180 33.42 -5.57 0.92
N ASP A 181 32.70 -6.68 0.74
CA ASP A 181 32.39 -7.26 -0.57
C ASP A 181 30.89 -7.15 -0.87
N LEU A 182 30.55 -6.42 -1.93
CA LEU A 182 29.17 -6.25 -2.35
C LEU A 182 28.61 -7.55 -2.94
N PRO A 183 27.36 -7.95 -2.64
CA PRO A 183 26.70 -9.05 -3.33
C PRO A 183 26.66 -8.81 -4.83
N SER A 184 26.63 -9.90 -5.60
CA SER A 184 26.36 -9.78 -7.03
C SER A 184 24.98 -9.17 -7.26
N ARG A 185 24.84 -8.33 -8.30
CA ARG A 185 23.56 -7.72 -8.69
C ARG A 185 22.43 -8.76 -8.83
N LYS A 186 22.73 -9.94 -9.37
CA LYS A 186 21.76 -11.04 -9.53
C LYS A 186 21.17 -11.49 -8.20
N VAL A 187 22.01 -11.66 -7.18
CA VAL A 187 21.56 -12.02 -5.83
C VAL A 187 20.73 -10.88 -5.20
N SER A 188 21.17 -9.64 -5.38
CA SER A 188 20.43 -8.48 -4.86
C SER A 188 19.02 -8.37 -5.45
N PHE A 189 18.89 -8.51 -6.77
CA PHE A 189 17.58 -8.54 -7.44
C PHE A 189 16.76 -9.76 -7.05
N PHE A 190 17.38 -10.93 -6.95
CA PHE A 190 16.68 -12.14 -6.52
C PHE A 190 16.05 -11.96 -5.15
N ILE A 191 16.77 -11.43 -4.16
CA ILE A 191 16.24 -11.23 -2.80
C ILE A 191 15.09 -10.19 -2.76
N ILE A 192 15.18 -9.07 -3.50
CA ILE A 192 14.09 -8.08 -3.57
C ILE A 192 12.84 -8.67 -4.22
N LEU A 193 13.02 -9.41 -5.31
CA LEU A 193 11.92 -9.87 -6.15
C LEU A 193 11.35 -11.20 -5.67
N LEU A 194 12.07 -11.99 -4.87
CA LEU A 194 11.60 -13.27 -4.34
C LEU A 194 10.22 -13.19 -3.66
N PRO A 195 9.95 -12.28 -2.70
CA PRO A 195 8.63 -12.21 -2.09
C PRO A 195 7.56 -11.81 -3.11
N VAL A 196 7.89 -10.92 -4.05
CA VAL A 196 6.98 -10.48 -5.12
C VAL A 196 6.63 -11.64 -6.05
N VAL A 197 7.62 -12.42 -6.48
CA VAL A 197 7.42 -13.59 -7.35
C VAL A 197 6.54 -14.63 -6.66
N LEU A 198 6.78 -14.92 -5.38
CA LEU A 198 5.94 -15.85 -4.61
C LEU A 198 4.49 -15.34 -4.51
N MET A 199 4.28 -14.05 -4.24
CA MET A 199 2.94 -13.44 -4.22
C MET A 199 2.25 -13.44 -5.59
N ILE A 200 2.99 -13.28 -6.69
CA ILE A 200 2.43 -13.42 -8.04
C ILE A 200 1.94 -14.86 -8.26
N LEU A 201 2.69 -15.87 -7.79
CA LEU A 201 2.28 -17.27 -7.93
C LEU A 201 0.98 -17.56 -7.17
N SER A 202 0.77 -17.01 -5.97
CA SER A 202 -0.50 -17.18 -5.25
C SER A 202 -1.67 -16.52 -5.96
N VAL A 203 -1.44 -15.37 -6.59
CA VAL A 203 -2.45 -14.65 -7.37
C VAL A 203 -2.82 -15.39 -8.65
N VAL A 204 -1.84 -15.93 -9.38
CA VAL A 204 -2.07 -16.56 -10.70
C VAL A 204 -2.55 -18.01 -10.56
N ALA A 205 -2.12 -18.74 -9.53
CA ALA A 205 -2.41 -20.17 -9.35
C ALA A 205 -3.91 -20.55 -9.42
N PRO A 206 -4.87 -19.76 -8.91
CA PRO A 206 -6.30 -20.05 -9.04
C PRO A 206 -6.85 -19.90 -10.47
N TYR A 207 -6.16 -19.16 -11.34
CA TYR A 207 -6.60 -18.89 -12.72
C TYR A 207 -5.97 -19.81 -13.76
N ILE A 208 -4.96 -20.59 -13.36
CA ILE A 208 -4.38 -21.65 -14.18
C ILE A 208 -4.97 -22.99 -13.74
N SER A 209 -5.32 -23.88 -14.69
CA SER A 209 -5.96 -25.17 -14.43
C SER A 209 -5.02 -26.18 -13.75
N LEU A 210 -4.60 -25.88 -12.52
CA LEU A 210 -3.74 -26.72 -11.69
C LEU A 210 -4.58 -27.67 -10.81
N PRO A 211 -3.99 -28.80 -10.37
CA PRO A 211 -4.58 -29.63 -9.33
C PRO A 211 -4.81 -28.85 -8.04
N LYS A 212 -5.94 -29.07 -7.36
CA LYS A 212 -6.35 -28.34 -6.15
C LYS A 212 -5.24 -28.23 -5.08
N LYS A 213 -4.54 -29.34 -4.78
CA LYS A 213 -3.43 -29.36 -3.81
C LYS A 213 -2.28 -28.43 -4.21
N LEU A 214 -1.99 -28.35 -5.51
CA LEU A 214 -0.92 -27.51 -6.03
C LEU A 214 -1.32 -26.03 -6.02
N THR A 215 -2.58 -25.71 -6.32
CA THR A 215 -3.15 -24.37 -6.13
C THR A 215 -3.08 -23.94 -4.67
N GLU A 216 -3.51 -24.78 -3.73
CA GLU A 216 -3.45 -24.50 -2.29
C GLU A 216 -2.00 -24.27 -1.82
N PHE A 217 -1.05 -25.06 -2.32
CA PHE A 217 0.37 -24.87 -2.03
C PHE A 217 0.90 -23.52 -2.53
N PHE A 218 0.59 -23.13 -3.77
CA PHE A 218 1.01 -21.84 -4.31
C PHE A 218 0.37 -20.66 -3.58
N VAL A 219 -0.91 -20.78 -3.21
CA VAL A 219 -1.62 -19.79 -2.39
C VAL A 219 -0.96 -19.65 -1.01
N PHE A 220 -0.55 -20.76 -0.39
CA PHE A 220 0.14 -20.75 0.90
C PHE A 220 1.51 -20.06 0.83
N ILE A 221 2.40 -20.49 -0.08
CA ILE A 221 3.77 -19.94 -0.16
C ILE A 221 3.79 -18.48 -0.61
N GLY A 222 2.80 -18.07 -1.40
CA GLY A 222 2.63 -16.70 -1.86
C GLY A 222 1.77 -15.84 -0.94
N SER A 223 1.40 -16.33 0.25
CA SER A 223 0.81 -15.45 1.27
C SER A 223 1.89 -14.47 1.76
N PRO A 224 1.57 -13.18 2.01
CA PRO A 224 2.59 -12.16 2.30
C PRO A 224 3.55 -12.53 3.45
N VAL A 225 3.03 -13.11 4.53
CA VAL A 225 3.83 -13.53 5.69
C VAL A 225 4.79 -14.65 5.31
N ILE A 226 4.33 -15.68 4.60
CA ILE A 226 5.17 -16.82 4.21
C ILE A 226 6.18 -16.41 3.14
N ALA A 227 5.77 -15.60 2.16
CA ALA A 227 6.64 -15.09 1.11
C ALA A 227 7.79 -14.26 1.68
N LEU A 228 7.50 -13.35 2.63
CA LEU A 228 8.52 -12.57 3.34
C LEU A 228 9.40 -13.47 4.22
N LEU A 229 8.82 -14.46 4.91
CA LEU A 229 9.58 -15.40 5.74
C LEU A 229 10.61 -16.20 4.93
N ILE A 230 10.18 -16.76 3.79
CA ILE A 230 11.07 -17.45 2.84
C ILE A 230 12.17 -16.51 2.36
N SER A 231 11.81 -15.26 2.06
CA SER A 231 12.75 -14.24 1.60
C SER A 231 13.76 -13.82 2.66
N CYS A 232 13.37 -13.74 3.93
CA CYS A 232 14.26 -13.52 5.06
C CYS A 232 15.28 -14.65 5.20
N PHE A 233 14.85 -15.92 5.12
CA PHE A 233 15.78 -17.05 5.16
C PHE A 233 16.75 -17.04 3.98
N ALA A 234 16.25 -16.75 2.77
CA ALA A 234 17.10 -16.57 1.59
C ALA A 234 18.12 -15.43 1.79
N ALA A 235 17.71 -14.31 2.39
CA ALA A 235 18.59 -13.18 2.70
C ALA A 235 19.63 -13.53 3.77
N PHE A 236 19.26 -14.22 4.86
CA PHE A 236 20.22 -14.68 5.87
C PHE A 236 21.31 -15.56 5.27
N TYR A 237 20.95 -16.44 4.33
CA TYR A 237 21.91 -17.30 3.66
C TYR A 237 22.74 -16.56 2.61
N LEU A 238 22.10 -15.91 1.64
CA LEU A 238 22.77 -15.32 0.47
C LEU A 238 23.42 -13.96 0.73
N LEU A 239 22.83 -13.14 1.60
CA LEU A 239 23.34 -11.83 1.98
C LEU A 239 24.10 -11.83 3.31
N GLY A 240 23.86 -12.84 4.16
CA GLY A 240 24.56 -13.03 5.42
C GLY A 240 25.71 -14.04 5.31
N ILE A 241 25.39 -15.32 5.50
CA ILE A 241 26.36 -16.41 5.68
C ILE A 241 27.33 -16.51 4.49
N LYS A 242 26.81 -16.44 3.25
CA LYS A 242 27.64 -16.54 2.04
C LYS A 242 28.58 -15.34 1.84
N GLN A 243 28.29 -14.21 2.47
CA GLN A 243 29.16 -13.01 2.48
C GLN A 243 30.09 -12.97 3.70
N GLY A 244 30.19 -14.06 4.47
CA GLY A 244 31.05 -14.12 5.65
C GLY A 244 30.47 -13.45 6.90
N ILE A 245 29.20 -13.01 6.87
CA ILE A 245 28.53 -12.46 8.06
C ILE A 245 28.21 -13.62 9.02
N ASN A 246 28.77 -13.57 10.23
CA ASN A 246 28.54 -14.61 11.23
C ASN A 246 27.10 -14.59 11.79
N LYS A 247 26.64 -15.72 12.34
CA LYS A 247 25.27 -15.88 12.88
C LYS A 247 24.94 -14.87 14.00
N LYS A 248 25.93 -14.49 14.82
CA LYS A 248 25.73 -13.52 15.92
C LYS A 248 25.41 -12.12 15.37
N MET A 249 26.09 -11.72 14.30
CA MET A 249 25.83 -10.46 13.61
C MET A 249 24.46 -10.49 12.93
N ILE A 250 24.08 -11.58 12.26
CA ILE A 250 22.73 -11.71 11.68
C ILE A 250 21.64 -11.55 12.75
N LYS A 251 21.80 -12.19 13.91
CA LYS A 251 20.90 -12.01 15.05
C LYS A 251 20.85 -10.55 15.49
N LYS A 252 22.01 -9.92 15.69
CA LYS A 252 22.10 -8.52 16.09
C LYS A 252 21.39 -7.59 15.11
N LEU A 253 21.61 -7.76 13.80
CA LEU A 253 20.95 -6.99 12.75
C LEU A 253 19.42 -7.18 12.77
N THR A 254 18.97 -8.41 13.04
CA THR A 254 17.55 -8.74 13.20
C THR A 254 16.97 -7.99 14.40
N ASP A 255 17.61 -8.08 15.57
CA ASP A 255 17.15 -7.42 16.80
C ASP A 255 17.08 -5.89 16.63
N GLU A 256 18.13 -5.29 16.04
CA GLU A 256 18.19 -3.85 15.77
C GLU A 256 17.13 -3.38 14.77
N SER A 257 16.74 -4.23 13.81
CA SER A 257 15.74 -3.90 12.80
C SER A 257 14.32 -3.79 13.37
N LEU A 258 14.04 -4.47 14.49
CA LEU A 258 12.70 -4.50 15.08
C LEU A 258 12.41 -3.31 15.99
N LEU A 259 13.45 -2.68 16.56
CA LEU A 259 13.30 -1.56 17.50
C LEU A 259 12.48 -0.38 16.91
N PRO A 260 12.78 0.11 15.69
CA PRO A 260 12.02 1.23 15.11
C PRO A 260 10.60 0.82 14.68
N VAL A 261 10.30 -0.47 14.56
CA VAL A 261 8.98 -0.99 14.17
C VAL A 261 8.01 -1.00 15.36
N GLY A 262 8.51 -1.10 16.59
CA GLY A 262 7.67 -1.21 17.79
C GLY A 262 6.74 0.00 17.99
N SER A 263 7.27 1.22 17.86
CA SER A 263 6.46 2.44 17.93
C SER A 263 5.40 2.49 16.83
N ILE A 264 5.75 2.09 15.61
CA ILE A 264 4.87 2.06 14.44
C ILE A 264 3.70 1.09 14.68
N ILE A 265 4.00 -0.11 15.16
CA ILE A 265 3.00 -1.12 15.49
C ILE A 265 2.02 -0.58 16.54
N LEU A 266 2.52 0.07 17.60
CA LEU A 266 1.66 0.64 18.64
C LEU A 266 0.74 1.73 18.10
N ILE A 267 1.27 2.63 17.27
CA ILE A 267 0.50 3.72 16.67
C ILE A 267 -0.56 3.18 15.70
N ILE A 268 -0.18 2.25 14.83
CA ILE A 268 -1.09 1.58 13.88
C ILE A 268 -2.18 0.82 14.63
N GLY A 269 -1.82 0.09 15.70
CA GLY A 269 -2.77 -0.62 16.55
C GLY A 269 -3.79 0.33 17.16
N ALA A 270 -3.33 1.44 17.74
CA ALA A 270 -4.21 2.46 18.30
C ALA A 270 -5.15 3.08 17.26
N GLY A 271 -4.64 3.34 16.04
CA GLY A 271 -5.46 3.75 14.90
C GLY A 271 -6.54 2.72 14.53
N GLY A 272 -6.20 1.42 14.56
CA GLY A 272 -7.12 0.30 14.34
C GLY A 272 -8.23 0.23 15.40
N GLY A 273 -7.89 0.40 16.67
CA GLY A 273 -8.86 0.48 17.76
C GLY A 273 -9.81 1.66 17.61
N PHE A 274 -9.29 2.85 17.29
CA PHE A 274 -10.10 4.04 17.02
C PHE A 274 -11.04 3.85 15.81
N LYS A 275 -10.54 3.26 14.72
CA LYS A 275 -11.34 2.87 13.55
C LYS A 275 -12.53 2.00 13.93
N GLN A 276 -12.32 0.96 14.75
CA GLN A 276 -13.40 0.02 15.11
C GLN A 276 -14.48 0.69 15.97
N ILE A 277 -14.09 1.60 16.88
CA ILE A 277 -15.05 2.42 17.63
C ILE A 277 -15.91 3.27 16.69
N LEU A 278 -15.33 3.84 15.62
CA LEU A 278 -16.09 4.64 14.63
C LEU A 278 -17.03 3.79 13.77
N ILE A 279 -16.66 2.54 13.49
CA ILE A 279 -17.54 1.60 12.79
C ILE A 279 -18.71 1.24 13.69
N GLU A 280 -18.44 0.84 14.94
CA GLU A 280 -19.47 0.38 15.88
C GLU A 280 -20.38 1.51 16.38
N SER A 281 -19.91 2.76 16.36
CA SER A 281 -20.75 3.93 16.69
C SER A 281 -21.79 4.25 15.60
N GLY A 282 -21.80 3.53 14.49
CA GLY A 282 -22.79 3.70 13.42
C GLY A 282 -22.49 4.91 12.52
N VAL A 283 -21.24 5.39 12.46
CA VAL A 283 -20.87 6.47 11.51
C VAL A 283 -21.15 6.04 10.07
N GLY A 284 -20.86 4.78 9.72
CA GLY A 284 -21.16 4.23 8.40
C GLY A 284 -22.67 4.20 8.08
N THR A 285 -23.52 3.85 9.05
CA THR A 285 -24.98 3.81 8.87
C THR A 285 -25.58 5.21 8.79
N ALA A 286 -25.08 6.17 9.57
CA ALA A 286 -25.49 7.56 9.47
C ALA A 286 -25.15 8.16 8.09
N ILE A 287 -23.95 7.88 7.58
CA ILE A 287 -23.53 8.30 6.23
C ILE A 287 -24.42 7.65 5.16
N ALA A 288 -24.77 6.37 5.31
CA ALA A 288 -25.68 5.66 4.41
C ALA A 288 -27.08 6.29 4.36
N GLN A 289 -27.67 6.60 5.51
CA GLN A 289 -28.98 7.24 5.61
C GLN A 289 -28.99 8.66 5.01
N MET A 290 -27.90 9.42 5.21
CA MET A 290 -27.75 10.73 4.56
C MET A 290 -27.68 10.61 3.03
N ALA A 291 -27.08 9.54 2.53
CA ALA A 291 -26.93 9.27 1.10
C ALA A 291 -28.26 8.90 0.40
N GLU A 292 -29.21 8.28 1.09
CA GLU A 292 -30.53 7.91 0.53
C GLU A 292 -31.39 9.11 0.11
N HIS A 293 -31.15 10.30 0.67
CA HIS A 293 -31.92 11.51 0.40
C HIS A 293 -31.30 12.42 -0.67
N ILE A 294 -30.15 12.04 -1.24
CA ILE A 294 -29.39 12.88 -2.15
C ILE A 294 -29.63 12.43 -3.60
N SER A 295 -30.11 13.34 -4.45
CA SER A 295 -30.32 13.13 -5.90
C SER A 295 -28.99 13.23 -6.67
N LEU A 296 -28.05 12.32 -6.41
CA LEU A 296 -26.76 12.24 -7.12
C LEU A 296 -26.74 11.08 -8.11
N SER A 297 -25.90 11.20 -9.14
CA SER A 297 -25.52 10.05 -9.98
C SER A 297 -24.92 8.94 -9.09
N PRO A 298 -25.23 7.65 -9.33
CA PRO A 298 -24.71 6.53 -8.55
C PRO A 298 -23.20 6.50 -8.41
N ILE A 299 -22.48 6.91 -9.47
CA ILE A 299 -21.02 6.97 -9.49
C ILE A 299 -20.51 8.02 -8.50
N VAL A 300 -21.16 9.19 -8.45
CA VAL A 300 -20.82 10.27 -7.52
C VAL A 300 -21.18 9.86 -6.09
N LEU A 301 -22.34 9.23 -5.91
CA LEU A 301 -22.79 8.70 -4.62
C LEU A 301 -21.76 7.73 -4.04
N ALA A 302 -21.32 6.76 -4.85
CA ALA A 302 -20.38 5.74 -4.42
C ALA A 302 -19.01 6.31 -4.04
N PHE A 303 -18.50 7.27 -4.83
CA PHE A 303 -17.28 8.00 -4.52
C PHE A 303 -17.40 8.74 -3.18
N MET A 304 -18.50 9.49 -2.97
CA MET A 304 -18.71 10.28 -1.75
C MET A 304 -18.88 9.40 -0.52
N VAL A 305 -19.68 8.33 -0.60
CA VAL A 305 -19.88 7.39 0.51
C VAL A 305 -18.56 6.71 0.87
N ALA A 306 -17.81 6.21 -0.12
CA ALA A 306 -16.49 5.62 0.12
C ALA A 306 -15.53 6.63 0.74
N GLY A 307 -15.51 7.88 0.26
CA GLY A 307 -14.68 8.94 0.80
C GLY A 307 -15.01 9.30 2.26
N LEU A 308 -16.29 9.43 2.61
CA LEU A 308 -16.70 9.71 3.98
C LEU A 308 -16.35 8.55 4.92
N ILE A 309 -16.56 7.30 4.47
CA ILE A 309 -16.15 6.12 5.24
C ILE A 309 -14.63 6.05 5.36
N ARG A 310 -13.86 6.41 4.33
CA ARG A 310 -12.40 6.47 4.39
C ARG A 310 -11.94 7.50 5.41
N ILE A 311 -12.53 8.70 5.41
CA ILE A 311 -12.20 9.75 6.38
C ILE A 311 -12.53 9.31 7.81
N ALA A 312 -13.62 8.56 8.01
CA ALA A 312 -13.98 8.03 9.32
C ALA A 312 -13.06 6.85 9.75
N THR A 313 -12.91 5.84 8.90
CA THR A 313 -12.32 4.55 9.26
C THR A 313 -10.82 4.44 8.99
N GLY A 314 -10.26 5.29 8.13
CA GLY A 314 -8.85 5.28 7.79
C GLY A 314 -8.40 4.04 7.01
N SER A 315 -9.25 3.14 6.53
CA SER A 315 -8.85 1.94 5.78
C SER A 315 -9.48 1.91 4.39
N ALA A 316 -8.65 1.91 3.33
CA ALA A 316 -9.12 1.93 1.95
C ALA A 316 -9.99 0.70 1.64
N THR A 317 -9.50 -0.51 1.98
CA THR A 317 -10.26 -1.75 1.81
C THR A 317 -11.61 -1.69 2.52
N VAL A 318 -11.66 -1.28 3.80
CA VAL A 318 -12.94 -1.21 4.53
C VAL A 318 -13.87 -0.15 3.95
N ALA A 319 -13.34 1.01 3.57
CA ALA A 319 -14.12 2.07 2.96
C ALA A 319 -14.75 1.60 1.63
N LEU A 320 -13.97 0.94 0.78
CA LEU A 320 -14.41 0.37 -0.47
C LEU A 320 -15.49 -0.69 -0.30
N THR A 321 -15.27 -1.69 0.57
CA THR A 321 -16.24 -2.79 0.77
C THR A 321 -17.52 -2.32 1.45
N THR A 322 -17.40 -1.41 2.41
CA THR A 322 -18.56 -0.89 3.15
C THR A 322 -19.41 0.01 2.25
N ALA A 323 -18.78 0.91 1.49
CA ALA A 323 -19.49 1.73 0.51
C ALA A 323 -20.15 0.88 -0.57
N ALA A 324 -19.48 -0.18 -1.03
CA ALA A 324 -20.10 -1.12 -1.96
C ALA A 324 -21.38 -1.75 -1.39
N GLY A 325 -21.35 -2.22 -0.15
CA GLY A 325 -22.52 -2.79 0.52
C GLY A 325 -23.67 -1.79 0.69
N ILE A 326 -23.35 -0.52 0.99
CA ILE A 326 -24.35 0.55 1.14
C ILE A 326 -24.98 0.95 -0.20
N VAL A 327 -24.17 1.11 -1.24
CA VAL A 327 -24.62 1.61 -2.54
C VAL A 327 -25.32 0.53 -3.36
N SER A 328 -24.99 -0.74 -3.16
CA SER A 328 -25.57 -1.86 -3.91
C SER A 328 -27.11 -1.87 -3.91
N PRO A 329 -27.83 -1.80 -2.76
CA PRO A 329 -29.30 -1.75 -2.78
C PRO A 329 -29.86 -0.48 -3.44
N VAL A 330 -29.14 0.65 -3.38
CA VAL A 330 -29.59 1.92 -3.99
C VAL A 330 -29.63 1.83 -5.52
N ILE A 331 -28.64 1.16 -6.12
CA ILE A 331 -28.54 1.05 -7.58
C ILE A 331 -29.43 -0.04 -8.19
N GLN A 332 -29.99 -0.95 -7.38
CA GLN A 332 -30.81 -2.07 -7.89
C GLN A 332 -32.05 -1.61 -8.66
N HIS A 333 -32.58 -0.43 -8.34
CA HIS A 333 -33.75 0.14 -9.00
C HIS A 333 -33.40 1.13 -10.12
N MET A 334 -32.11 1.32 -10.41
CA MET A 334 -31.62 2.29 -11.39
C MET A 334 -31.14 1.57 -12.66
N SER A 335 -31.66 1.97 -13.82
CA SER A 335 -31.21 1.47 -15.12
C SER A 335 -30.03 2.30 -15.65
N GLY A 336 -29.14 1.65 -16.43
CA GLY A 336 -28.04 2.34 -17.11
C GLY A 336 -26.82 2.67 -16.25
N VAL A 337 -26.71 2.14 -15.03
CA VAL A 337 -25.52 2.32 -14.19
C VAL A 337 -24.37 1.45 -14.73
N ASN A 338 -23.25 2.08 -15.08
CA ASN A 338 -22.03 1.35 -15.43
C ASN A 338 -21.39 0.79 -14.15
N LEU A 339 -21.65 -0.50 -13.88
CA LEU A 339 -21.22 -1.17 -12.65
C LEU A 339 -19.70 -1.24 -12.54
N GLU A 340 -18.98 -1.34 -13.66
CA GLU A 340 -17.54 -1.39 -13.66
C GLU A 340 -16.90 -0.06 -13.28
N LEU A 341 -17.44 1.05 -13.78
CA LEU A 341 -17.02 2.39 -13.38
C LEU A 341 -17.48 2.73 -11.97
N LEU A 342 -18.60 2.16 -11.51
CA LEU A 342 -19.04 2.27 -10.13
C LEU A 342 -18.01 1.67 -9.17
N VAL A 343 -17.49 0.46 -9.44
CA VAL A 343 -16.40 -0.14 -8.66
C VAL A 343 -15.19 0.80 -8.59
N ILE A 344 -14.77 1.36 -9.73
CA ILE A 344 -13.60 2.25 -9.81
C ILE A 344 -13.83 3.55 -9.05
N ALA A 345 -15.03 4.12 -9.12
CA ALA A 345 -15.39 5.34 -8.39
C ALA A 345 -15.44 5.10 -6.87
N THR A 346 -15.97 3.96 -6.42
CA THR A 346 -15.91 3.55 -5.01
C THR A 346 -14.45 3.37 -4.57
N GLY A 347 -13.62 2.75 -5.42
CA GLY A 347 -12.18 2.57 -5.18
C GLY A 347 -11.45 3.90 -5.08
N ALA A 348 -11.71 4.82 -5.99
CA ALA A 348 -11.17 6.18 -5.97
C ALA A 348 -11.59 6.92 -4.68
N GLY A 349 -12.86 6.84 -4.28
CA GLY A 349 -13.34 7.43 -3.02
C GLY A 349 -12.64 6.83 -1.79
N SER A 350 -12.32 5.54 -1.83
CA SER A 350 -11.60 4.86 -0.74
C SER A 350 -10.17 5.36 -0.52
N LEU A 351 -9.58 6.12 -1.46
CA LEU A 351 -8.27 6.76 -1.32
C LEU A 351 -8.36 8.20 -0.79
N MET A 352 -9.57 8.74 -0.61
CA MET A 352 -9.75 10.15 -0.28
C MET A 352 -9.22 10.49 1.11
N PHE A 353 -8.39 11.54 1.20
CA PHE A 353 -8.01 12.21 2.43
C PHE A 353 -7.54 11.26 3.56
N SER A 354 -6.52 10.45 3.28
CA SER A 354 -5.88 9.62 4.31
C SER A 354 -5.18 10.47 5.38
N HIS A 355 -5.50 10.23 6.66
CA HIS A 355 -4.97 10.99 7.80
C HIS A 355 -4.62 10.08 8.99
N VAL A 356 -4.58 10.61 10.21
CA VAL A 356 -4.06 9.95 11.42
C VAL A 356 -4.78 8.66 11.83
N ASN A 357 -5.96 8.37 11.27
CA ASN A 357 -6.65 7.10 11.47
C ASN A 357 -6.23 6.00 10.47
N ASP A 358 -5.41 6.33 9.46
CA ASP A 358 -4.90 5.39 8.47
C ASP A 358 -3.53 4.84 8.87
N ALA A 359 -3.39 3.52 8.85
CA ALA A 359 -2.09 2.86 9.03
C ALA A 359 -1.06 3.33 7.99
N GLY A 360 -1.49 3.55 6.75
CA GLY A 360 -0.64 4.06 5.67
C GLY A 360 -0.03 5.43 5.96
N PHE A 361 -0.76 6.32 6.65
CA PHE A 361 -0.25 7.62 7.08
C PHE A 361 0.97 7.47 7.99
N TRP A 362 0.87 6.60 8.99
CA TRP A 362 1.94 6.36 9.95
C TRP A 362 3.11 5.60 9.33
N LEU A 363 2.83 4.61 8.48
CA LEU A 363 3.89 3.92 7.74
C LEU A 363 4.71 4.90 6.90
N VAL A 364 4.06 5.75 6.10
CA VAL A 364 4.77 6.71 5.25
C VAL A 364 5.52 7.76 6.08
N LYS A 365 4.91 8.26 7.16
CA LYS A 365 5.58 9.18 8.08
C LYS A 365 6.90 8.61 8.56
N GLU A 366 6.85 7.41 9.14
CA GLU A 366 7.98 6.79 9.82
C GLU A 366 9.04 6.31 8.81
N TYR A 367 8.61 5.72 7.69
CA TYR A 367 9.52 5.26 6.64
C TYR A 367 10.27 6.39 5.93
N LEU A 368 9.68 7.57 5.82
CA LEU A 368 10.32 8.70 5.15
C LEU A 368 10.97 9.69 6.13
N GLY A 369 10.84 9.48 7.44
CA GLY A 369 11.36 10.39 8.46
C GLY A 369 10.60 11.73 8.51
N LEU A 370 9.31 11.72 8.19
CA LEU A 370 8.49 12.93 8.14
C LEU A 370 7.93 13.27 9.53
N THR A 371 7.71 14.55 9.75
CA THR A 371 6.82 15.03 10.81
C THR A 371 5.35 14.81 10.40
N VAL A 372 4.44 14.87 11.37
CA VAL A 372 2.98 14.81 11.09
C VAL A 372 2.56 15.90 10.10
N LYS A 373 3.07 17.12 10.25
CA LYS A 373 2.79 18.26 9.37
C LYS A 373 3.27 18.02 7.93
N GLU A 374 4.45 17.45 7.77
CA GLU A 374 4.98 17.10 6.45
C GLU A 374 4.20 15.95 5.81
N THR A 375 3.77 14.98 6.61
CA THR A 375 2.95 13.84 6.16
C THR A 375 1.61 14.34 5.62
N PHE A 376 0.94 15.27 6.31
CA PHE A 376 -0.25 15.93 5.78
C PHE A 376 0.00 16.66 4.46
N LYS A 377 1.15 17.35 4.31
CA LYS A 377 1.49 18.08 3.08
C LYS A 377 1.91 17.19 1.91
N THR A 378 2.22 15.93 2.16
CA THR A 378 2.78 15.00 1.17
C THR A 378 1.83 13.84 0.92
N TRP A 379 1.72 12.91 1.88
CA TRP A 379 0.89 11.72 1.81
C TRP A 379 -0.60 12.02 1.69
N THR A 380 -1.17 12.83 2.60
CA THR A 380 -2.61 13.14 2.56
C THR A 380 -2.99 13.85 1.25
N VAL A 381 -2.12 14.75 0.77
CA VAL A 381 -2.32 15.43 -0.52
C VAL A 381 -2.21 14.43 -1.68
N LEU A 382 -1.22 13.54 -1.67
CA LEU A 382 -1.03 12.51 -2.70
C LEU A 382 -2.26 11.59 -2.80
N GLU A 383 -2.73 11.07 -1.68
CA GLU A 383 -3.92 10.21 -1.59
C GLU A 383 -5.17 10.94 -2.11
N THR A 384 -5.33 12.20 -1.72
CA THR A 384 -6.43 13.05 -2.20
C THR A 384 -6.32 13.28 -3.71
N LEU A 385 -5.12 13.55 -4.26
CA LEU A 385 -4.93 13.68 -5.69
C LEU A 385 -5.27 12.39 -6.43
N LEU A 386 -4.80 11.23 -5.95
CA LEU A 386 -5.13 9.93 -6.52
C LEU A 386 -6.65 9.73 -6.59
N SER A 387 -7.33 10.00 -5.48
CA SER A 387 -8.78 9.89 -5.34
C SER A 387 -9.54 10.74 -6.38
N PHE A 388 -9.31 12.06 -6.39
CA PHE A 388 -10.05 12.96 -7.26
C PHE A 388 -9.69 12.81 -8.75
N ILE A 389 -8.44 12.53 -9.08
CA ILE A 389 -8.01 12.34 -10.47
C ILE A 389 -8.60 11.03 -11.03
N ALA A 390 -8.52 9.92 -10.26
CA ALA A 390 -9.14 8.66 -10.67
C ALA A 390 -10.65 8.81 -10.86
N PHE A 391 -11.32 9.49 -9.93
CA PHE A 391 -12.74 9.76 -10.04
C PHE A 391 -13.09 10.61 -11.26
N GLY A 392 -12.30 11.67 -11.53
CA GLY A 392 -12.46 12.49 -12.73
C GLY A 392 -12.33 11.67 -14.02
N PHE A 393 -11.33 10.79 -14.12
CA PHE A 393 -11.19 9.91 -15.27
C PHE A 393 -12.30 8.85 -15.37
N ALA A 394 -12.81 8.34 -14.24
CA ALA A 394 -13.97 7.44 -14.24
C ALA A 394 -15.22 8.15 -14.78
N LEU A 395 -15.47 9.40 -14.38
CA LEU A 395 -16.57 10.20 -14.92
C LEU A 395 -16.39 10.49 -16.41
N LEU A 396 -15.18 10.84 -16.84
CA LEU A 396 -14.89 11.06 -18.26
C LEU A 396 -15.14 9.80 -19.09
N LEU A 397 -14.66 8.64 -18.63
CA LEU A 397 -14.90 7.38 -19.33
C LEU A 397 -16.39 7.03 -19.35
N ASN A 398 -17.14 7.35 -18.28
CA ASN A 398 -18.59 7.18 -18.22
C ASN A 398 -19.36 8.03 -19.23
N MET A 399 -18.80 9.13 -19.74
CA MET A 399 -19.47 9.95 -20.75
C MET A 399 -19.40 9.33 -22.15
N PHE A 400 -18.45 8.41 -22.38
CA PHE A 400 -18.23 7.78 -23.69
C PHE A 400 -18.82 6.37 -23.80
N LEU A 401 -19.24 5.78 -22.68
CA LEU A 401 -19.85 4.46 -22.58
C LEU A 401 -21.34 4.59 -22.29
#